data_AF-A0A7W0JFW6-F1
#
_entry.id   AF-A0A7W0JFW6-F1
#
_cell.length_a   1.000
_cell.length_b   1.000
_cell.length_c   1.000
_cell.angle_alpha   90.00
_cell.angle_beta   90.00
_cell.angle_gamma   90.00
#
_symmetry.space_group_name_H-M   'P 1'
#
loop_
_entity.id
_entity.type
_entity.pdbx_description
1 polymer ?
#
loop_
_entity_poly.entity_id
_entity_poly.type
_entity_poly.pdbx_seq_one_letter_code
_entity_poly.pdbx_strand_id
1 'polypeptide(L)'
;MKKHVSLNLHRNLVAMIVVLVFAGALGMTMPPSDARGSFGKNPGGVRQGGEKVCTKSSFRDEPIEIIKVKNKKRDIPVGGKFKDDDNEWLSGFTITVRNNSGKDITHLSFAILFPAAKNQAVSEYSYTYDFMWGLSPLSKHYKESRRLRPERVIKQNDKFDLTLSDEQYDHIQKVLSSLGYPSVREIEIWIDEVGFDDGTSWRGGRIMHPGDRSDKNRPPSDGRSANDFFL
;
A
#
# COMPACT_ATOMS: atom_id res chain seq x y z
N MET A 1 -10.40 52.66 27.69
CA MET A 1 -9.31 52.27 28.62
C MET A 1 -8.84 50.88 28.20
N LYS A 2 -7.66 50.76 27.56
CA LYS A 2 -6.43 50.11 28.09
C LYS A 2 -6.69 48.64 28.52
N LYS A 3 -6.10 47.58 27.94
CA LYS A 3 -4.84 47.42 27.20
C LYS A 3 -4.88 46.21 26.24
N HIS A 4 -4.16 46.34 25.13
CA HIS A 4 -3.57 45.26 24.34
C HIS A 4 -2.61 44.42 25.19
N VAL A 5 -2.58 43.11 24.96
CA VAL A 5 -1.36 42.29 25.11
C VAL A 5 -1.30 41.31 23.93
N SER A 6 -0.44 41.65 22.97
CA SER A 6 0.12 40.71 22.00
C SER A 6 1.44 40.18 22.56
N LEU A 7 1.66 38.87 22.50
CA LEU A 7 3.00 38.28 22.58
C LEU A 7 3.18 37.24 21.46
N ASN A 8 3.79 37.70 20.38
CA ASN A 8 4.67 36.88 19.54
C ASN A 8 6.00 36.77 20.28
N LEU A 9 6.55 35.56 20.50
CA LEU A 9 8.01 35.34 20.47
C LEU A 9 8.41 33.86 20.58
N HIS A 10 9.07 33.37 19.51
CA HIS A 10 10.27 32.50 19.56
C HIS A 10 10.08 31.03 20.03
N ARG A 11 10.75 30.00 19.52
CA ARG A 11 12.03 29.86 18.82
C ARG A 11 12.11 28.46 18.20
N ASN A 12 12.73 28.36 17.02
CA ASN A 12 13.33 27.12 16.54
C ASN A 12 14.31 26.56 17.58
N LEU A 13 14.28 25.25 17.84
CA LEU A 13 15.47 24.54 18.29
C LEU A 13 15.49 23.12 17.72
N VAL A 14 16.37 22.96 16.74
CA VAL A 14 16.92 21.70 16.24
C VAL A 14 17.74 21.08 17.37
N ALA A 15 17.49 19.81 17.69
CA ALA A 15 18.41 19.00 18.49
C ALA A 15 18.58 17.63 17.82
N MET A 16 19.57 17.58 16.94
CA MET A 16 20.16 16.35 16.39
C MET A 16 21.02 15.73 17.50
N ILE A 17 20.67 14.55 17.99
CA ILE A 17 21.53 13.77 18.88
C ILE A 17 22.19 12.69 18.03
N VAL A 18 23.46 12.91 17.70
CA VAL A 18 24.39 11.89 17.18
C VAL A 18 25.15 11.36 18.39
N VAL A 19 24.93 10.10 18.75
CA VAL A 19 25.74 9.37 19.73
C VAL A 19 26.52 8.30 18.97
N LEU A 20 27.77 8.63 18.65
CA LEU A 20 28.82 7.70 18.27
C LEU A 20 29.50 7.24 19.57
N VAL A 21 29.30 5.99 19.95
CA VAL A 21 30.15 5.32 20.95
C VAL A 21 31.04 4.34 20.20
N PHE A 22 32.25 4.81 19.89
CA PHE A 22 33.40 3.93 19.66
C PHE A 22 34.06 3.67 21.02
N ALA A 23 33.98 2.44 21.48
CA ALA A 23 34.90 1.91 22.48
C ALA A 23 35.43 0.58 21.94
N GLY A 24 36.62 0.65 21.34
CA GLY A 24 37.46 -0.54 21.21
C GLY A 24 38.09 -0.86 22.56
N ALA A 25 38.32 -2.14 22.83
CA ALA A 25 39.66 -2.68 23.00
C ALA A 25 39.63 -4.16 23.43
N LEU A 26 40.74 -4.81 23.09
CA LEU A 26 41.34 -6.02 23.66
C LEU A 26 40.94 -7.36 23.04
N GLY A 27 41.93 -7.88 22.32
CA GLY A 27 41.93 -9.18 21.70
C GLY A 27 42.04 -10.30 22.71
N MET A 28 41.43 -11.42 22.32
CA MET A 28 41.85 -12.74 22.75
C MET A 28 42.24 -13.51 21.49
N THR A 29 43.50 -13.92 21.44
CA THR A 29 44.04 -14.85 20.46
C THR A 29 43.51 -16.24 20.78
N MET A 30 42.72 -16.82 19.89
CA MET A 30 42.38 -18.26 19.93
C MET A 30 43.32 -19.06 19.03
N PRO A 31 43.76 -20.26 19.45
CA PRO A 31 44.59 -21.14 18.65
C PRO A 31 43.81 -21.80 17.48
N PRO A 32 44.52 -22.26 16.44
CA PRO A 32 43.90 -22.87 15.26
C PRO A 32 43.48 -24.31 15.57
N SER A 33 42.18 -24.57 15.51
CA SER A 33 41.63 -25.92 15.55
C SER A 33 41.16 -26.30 14.15
N ASP A 34 42.01 -27.07 13.47
CA ASP A 34 41.67 -27.81 12.27
C ASP A 34 40.55 -28.81 12.56
N ALA A 35 39.32 -28.44 12.23
CA ALA A 35 38.21 -29.38 12.12
C ALA A 35 37.47 -29.12 10.81
N ARG A 36 37.85 -29.92 9.82
CA ARG A 36 37.16 -30.15 8.55
C ARG A 36 35.66 -30.32 8.77
N GLY A 37 34.91 -29.31 8.35
CA GLY A 37 33.48 -29.36 8.12
C GLY A 37 33.18 -28.32 7.05
N SER A 38 33.53 -28.63 5.80
CA SER A 38 33.20 -27.82 4.63
C SER A 38 31.68 -27.80 4.45
N PHE A 39 30.99 -26.97 5.23
CA PHE A 39 29.67 -26.48 4.86
C PHE A 39 29.87 -25.70 3.57
N GLY A 40 29.46 -26.31 2.47
CA GLY A 40 29.46 -25.69 1.16
C GLY A 40 28.83 -24.31 1.30
N LYS A 41 29.66 -23.27 1.10
CA LYS A 41 29.17 -21.99 0.60
C LYS A 41 28.43 -22.33 -0.68
N ASN A 42 27.11 -22.50 -0.60
CA ASN A 42 26.27 -22.49 -1.78
C ASN A 42 26.65 -21.21 -2.53
N PRO A 43 27.20 -21.31 -3.75
CA PRO A 43 27.49 -20.11 -4.53
C PRO A 43 26.16 -19.38 -4.64
N GLY A 44 26.15 -18.11 -4.20
CA GLY A 44 24.96 -17.29 -4.17
C GLY A 44 24.20 -17.47 -5.47
N GLY A 45 23.07 -18.16 -5.38
CA GLY A 45 22.19 -18.38 -6.52
C GLY A 45 21.95 -17.00 -7.10
N VAL A 46 22.38 -16.80 -8.34
CA VAL A 46 22.16 -15.55 -9.07
C VAL A 46 20.66 -15.31 -8.98
N ARG A 47 20.26 -14.31 -8.20
CA ARG A 47 18.87 -13.88 -8.07
C ARG A 47 18.43 -13.57 -9.49
N GLN A 48 17.61 -14.45 -10.06
CA GLN A 48 17.12 -14.30 -11.42
C GLN A 48 16.22 -13.06 -11.41
N GLY A 49 16.73 -11.95 -11.94
CA GLY A 49 15.94 -10.75 -12.14
C GLY A 49 15.17 -10.87 -13.45
N GLY A 50 13.85 -10.94 -13.36
CA GLY A 50 12.95 -10.91 -14.50
C GLY A 50 12.54 -9.49 -14.91
N GLU A 51 11.92 -9.38 -16.08
CA GLU A 51 11.17 -8.19 -16.47
C GLU A 51 9.88 -8.10 -15.66
N LYS A 52 9.59 -6.90 -15.14
CA LYS A 52 8.46 -6.55 -14.28
C LYS A 52 7.65 -5.44 -14.92
N VAL A 53 6.36 -5.43 -14.62
CA VAL A 53 5.39 -4.46 -15.13
C VAL A 53 4.50 -3.98 -13.98
N CYS A 54 4.30 -2.67 -13.91
CA CYS A 54 3.37 -2.05 -12.99
C CYS A 54 2.43 -1.17 -13.82
N THR A 55 1.18 -1.56 -13.97
CA THR A 55 0.17 -0.77 -14.70
C THR A 55 -0.78 -0.06 -13.74
N LYS A 56 -1.42 1.01 -14.22
CA LYS A 56 -2.52 1.69 -13.54
C LYS A 56 -3.72 1.66 -14.47
N SER A 57 -4.86 1.18 -13.98
CA SER A 57 -6.15 1.42 -14.63
C SER A 57 -6.84 2.59 -13.95
N SER A 58 -7.46 3.44 -14.78
CA SER A 58 -8.04 4.70 -14.31
C SER A 58 -9.54 4.72 -14.57
N PHE A 59 -10.28 5.25 -13.61
CA PHE A 59 -11.68 5.63 -13.80
C PHE A 59 -11.79 7.10 -14.21
N ARG A 60 -12.99 7.48 -14.62
CA ARG A 60 -13.31 8.88 -14.89
C ARG A 60 -13.35 9.66 -13.58
N ASP A 61 -12.90 10.92 -13.62
CA ASP A 61 -13.03 11.88 -12.52
C ASP A 61 -12.42 11.40 -11.19
N GLU A 62 -11.23 10.78 -11.25
CA GLU A 62 -10.51 10.34 -10.06
C GLU A 62 -10.10 11.55 -9.17
N PRO A 63 -10.43 11.52 -7.87
CA PRO A 63 -10.19 12.64 -6.95
C PRO A 63 -8.76 12.68 -6.37
N ILE A 64 -7.89 11.78 -6.83
CA ILE A 64 -6.46 11.78 -6.53
C ILE A 64 -5.67 11.45 -7.80
N GLU A 65 -4.42 11.91 -7.84
CA GLU A 65 -3.46 11.56 -8.88
C GLU A 65 -2.34 10.69 -8.29
N ILE A 66 -2.03 9.54 -8.91
CA ILE A 66 -0.82 8.76 -8.59
C ILE A 66 0.36 9.43 -9.28
N ILE A 67 1.24 10.08 -8.50
CA ILE A 67 2.34 10.88 -9.04
C ILE A 67 3.69 10.15 -9.02
N LYS A 68 3.81 9.08 -8.21
CA LYS A 68 5.03 8.28 -8.12
C LYS A 68 4.73 6.90 -7.52
N VAL A 69 5.37 5.88 -8.07
CA VAL A 69 5.43 4.54 -7.49
C VAL A 69 6.91 4.19 -7.29
N LYS A 70 7.25 3.62 -6.14
CA LYS A 70 8.62 3.21 -5.81
C LYS A 70 8.63 1.92 -5.01
N ASN A 71 9.78 1.26 -4.94
CA ASN A 71 10.08 0.23 -3.95
C ASN A 71 11.30 0.64 -3.12
N LYS A 72 11.80 -0.27 -2.25
CA LYS A 72 13.02 -0.02 -1.45
C LYS A 72 14.25 0.37 -2.27
N LYS A 73 14.34 -0.03 -3.55
CA LYS A 73 15.53 0.12 -4.39
C LYS A 73 15.45 1.32 -5.34
N ARG A 74 14.28 1.63 -5.89
CA ARG A 74 14.12 2.57 -7.00
C ARG A 74 12.70 3.07 -7.20
N ASP A 75 12.57 4.04 -8.11
CA ASP A 75 11.30 4.44 -8.71
C ASP A 75 10.86 3.40 -9.75
N ILE A 76 9.57 3.10 -9.77
CA ILE A 76 8.92 2.13 -10.65
C ILE A 76 8.16 2.90 -11.74
N PRO A 77 8.43 2.68 -13.04
CA PRO A 77 7.68 3.31 -14.11
C PRO A 77 6.27 2.69 -14.21
N VAL A 78 5.24 3.51 -14.03
CA VAL A 78 3.84 3.10 -14.24
C VAL A 78 3.56 3.02 -15.74
N GLY A 79 3.01 1.89 -16.20
CA GLY A 79 2.79 1.58 -17.61
C GLY A 79 4.04 1.09 -18.36
N GLY A 80 5.17 0.94 -17.66
CA GLY A 80 6.46 0.56 -18.23
C GLY A 80 6.98 -0.79 -17.73
N LYS A 81 7.98 -1.29 -18.44
CA LYS A 81 8.78 -2.47 -18.06
C LYS A 81 10.02 -2.06 -17.29
N PHE A 82 10.42 -2.84 -16.30
CA PHE A 82 11.67 -2.65 -15.55
C PHE A 82 12.24 -4.01 -15.11
N LYS A 83 13.51 -4.08 -14.73
CA LYS A 83 14.15 -5.32 -14.25
C LYS A 83 14.37 -5.25 -12.76
N ASP A 84 13.90 -6.22 -12.00
CA ASP A 84 14.13 -6.30 -10.55
C ASP A 84 14.12 -7.75 -10.06
N ASP A 85 14.47 -7.95 -8.80
CA ASP A 85 14.47 -9.24 -8.12
C ASP A 85 13.04 -9.80 -8.03
N ASP A 86 12.86 -11.03 -8.50
CA ASP A 86 11.56 -11.71 -8.59
C ASP A 86 10.80 -11.78 -7.26
N ASN A 87 11.54 -11.81 -6.13
CA ASN A 87 10.99 -12.04 -4.80
C ASN A 87 11.10 -10.83 -3.87
N GLU A 88 11.54 -9.67 -4.36
CA GLU A 88 11.76 -8.49 -3.50
C GLU A 88 11.26 -7.18 -4.09
N TRP A 89 10.89 -7.14 -5.37
CA TRP A 89 10.61 -5.85 -6.02
C TRP A 89 9.37 -5.13 -5.46
N LEU A 90 8.47 -5.85 -4.77
CA LEU A 90 7.34 -5.30 -4.04
C LEU A 90 7.66 -4.93 -2.58
N SER A 91 8.88 -5.20 -2.10
CA SER A 91 9.27 -4.84 -0.74
C SER A 91 9.40 -3.32 -0.59
N GLY A 92 8.73 -2.78 0.44
CA GLY A 92 8.55 -1.33 0.64
C GLY A 92 7.96 -0.63 -0.57
N PHE A 93 7.05 -1.30 -1.27
CA PHE A 93 6.25 -0.70 -2.32
C PHE A 93 5.46 0.49 -1.77
N THR A 94 5.65 1.66 -2.37
CA THR A 94 5.01 2.91 -1.98
C THR A 94 4.31 3.53 -3.18
N ILE A 95 3.05 3.91 -2.98
CA ILE A 95 2.29 4.76 -3.90
C ILE A 95 2.26 6.16 -3.29
N THR A 96 2.82 7.14 -4.01
CA THR A 96 2.67 8.55 -3.67
C THR A 96 1.53 9.13 -4.48
N VAL A 97 0.55 9.70 -3.80
CA VAL A 97 -0.60 10.37 -4.42
C VAL A 97 -0.64 11.85 -4.10
N ARG A 98 -1.35 12.61 -4.95
CA ARG A 98 -1.72 14.01 -4.72
C ARG A 98 -3.23 14.13 -4.63
N ASN A 99 -3.71 14.84 -3.62
CA ASN A 99 -5.13 15.14 -3.47
C ASN A 99 -5.53 16.30 -4.40
N ASN A 100 -6.26 16.02 -5.48
CA ASN A 100 -6.81 17.03 -6.41
C ASN A 100 -8.34 17.11 -6.34
N SER A 101 -8.96 16.59 -5.27
CA SER A 101 -10.41 16.46 -5.13
C SER A 101 -11.16 17.75 -4.79
N GLY A 102 -10.45 18.76 -4.26
CA GLY A 102 -11.09 19.94 -3.66
C GLY A 102 -11.64 19.72 -2.25
N LYS A 103 -11.44 18.54 -1.65
CA LYS A 103 -11.86 18.17 -0.28
C LYS A 103 -10.72 17.56 0.51
N ASP A 104 -10.82 17.56 1.83
CA ASP A 104 -9.90 16.80 2.68
C ASP A 104 -10.22 15.31 2.58
N ILE A 105 -9.19 14.49 2.36
CA ILE A 105 -9.34 13.03 2.26
C ILE A 105 -9.08 12.39 3.61
N THR A 106 -10.00 11.52 4.04
CA THR A 106 -9.95 10.77 5.30
C THR A 106 -9.75 9.27 5.11
N HIS A 107 -9.91 8.79 3.87
CA HIS A 107 -9.73 7.39 3.51
C HIS A 107 -9.24 7.24 2.07
N LEU A 108 -8.33 6.29 1.86
CA LEU A 108 -7.86 5.84 0.56
C LEU A 108 -7.91 4.31 0.51
N SER A 109 -8.40 3.76 -0.58
CA SER A 109 -8.35 2.34 -0.91
C SER A 109 -7.83 2.18 -2.33
N PHE A 110 -6.78 1.37 -2.49
CA PHE A 110 -6.31 0.90 -3.78
C PHE A 110 -6.49 -0.60 -3.87
N ALA A 111 -6.92 -1.09 -5.03
CA ALA A 111 -6.84 -2.51 -5.34
C ALA A 111 -5.52 -2.77 -6.07
N ILE A 112 -4.70 -3.70 -5.55
CA ILE A 112 -3.53 -4.22 -6.25
C ILE A 112 -3.89 -5.59 -6.80
N LEU A 113 -4.12 -5.65 -8.10
CA LEU A 113 -4.45 -6.87 -8.83
C LEU A 113 -3.16 -7.58 -9.28
N PHE A 114 -3.14 -8.89 -9.07
CA PHE A 114 -2.12 -9.83 -9.52
C PHE A 114 -2.75 -10.76 -10.55
N PRO A 115 -2.65 -10.45 -11.87
CA PRO A 115 -3.32 -11.25 -12.89
C PRO A 115 -2.66 -12.63 -13.04
N ALA A 116 -3.43 -13.70 -12.85
CA ALA A 116 -2.92 -15.08 -12.86
C ALA A 116 -2.14 -15.42 -14.13
N ALA A 117 -2.74 -15.15 -15.31
CA ALA A 117 -2.15 -15.46 -16.61
C ALA A 117 -0.82 -14.71 -16.86
N LYS A 118 -0.70 -13.47 -16.39
CA LYS A 118 0.52 -12.65 -16.57
C LYS A 118 1.64 -13.05 -15.61
N ASN A 119 1.26 -13.60 -14.45
CA ASN A 119 2.18 -14.04 -13.41
C ASN A 119 2.48 -15.55 -13.45
N GLN A 120 1.98 -16.27 -14.46
CA GLN A 120 2.20 -17.71 -14.62
C GLN A 120 1.77 -18.52 -13.39
N ALA A 121 0.68 -18.09 -12.74
CA ALA A 121 0.12 -18.82 -11.62
C ALA A 121 -0.38 -20.19 -12.09
N VAL A 122 -0.22 -21.21 -11.23
CA VAL A 122 -0.83 -22.53 -11.46
C VAL A 122 -2.36 -22.44 -11.40
N SER A 123 -2.88 -21.57 -10.55
CA SER A 123 -4.31 -21.27 -10.46
C SER A 123 -4.74 -20.31 -11.58
N GLU A 124 -5.97 -20.46 -12.07
CA GLU A 124 -6.63 -19.50 -12.96
C GLU A 124 -7.11 -18.23 -12.23
N TYR A 125 -7.11 -18.24 -10.90
CA TYR A 125 -7.64 -17.14 -10.10
C TYR A 125 -6.61 -16.03 -9.92
N SER A 126 -6.99 -14.83 -10.38
CA SER A 126 -6.26 -13.61 -10.04
C SER A 126 -6.44 -13.27 -8.56
N TYR A 127 -5.41 -12.71 -7.95
CA TYR A 127 -5.46 -12.25 -6.56
C TYR A 127 -5.57 -10.73 -6.52
N THR A 128 -6.38 -10.19 -5.62
CA THR A 128 -6.47 -8.74 -5.38
C THR A 128 -6.17 -8.48 -3.91
N TYR A 129 -5.30 -7.51 -3.66
CA TYR A 129 -4.99 -7.03 -2.31
C TYR A 129 -5.53 -5.61 -2.12
N ASP A 130 -6.31 -5.42 -1.06
CA ASP A 130 -6.88 -4.12 -0.69
C ASP A 130 -5.87 -3.32 0.13
N PHE A 131 -5.25 -2.32 -0.51
CA PHE A 131 -4.24 -1.48 0.09
C PHE A 131 -4.85 -0.18 0.60
N MET A 132 -5.18 -0.16 1.90
CA MET A 132 -6.01 0.88 2.48
C MET A 132 -5.31 1.77 3.51
N TRP A 133 -5.74 3.02 3.58
CA TRP A 133 -5.47 3.96 4.66
C TRP A 133 -6.76 4.62 5.14
N GLY A 134 -6.91 4.81 6.44
CA GLY A 134 -8.12 5.37 7.04
C GLY A 134 -9.22 4.33 7.18
N LEU A 135 -10.45 4.80 7.36
CA LEU A 135 -11.63 3.96 7.45
C LEU A 135 -12.66 4.53 6.47
N SER A 136 -13.27 3.67 5.65
CA SER A 136 -14.28 4.10 4.68
C SER A 136 -15.41 4.90 5.35
N PRO A 137 -15.86 6.02 4.75
CA PRO A 137 -17.03 6.76 5.20
C PRO A 137 -18.32 5.93 5.26
N LEU A 138 -18.38 4.82 4.50
CA LEU A 138 -19.51 3.89 4.48
C LEU A 138 -19.47 2.90 5.66
N SER A 139 -18.38 2.85 6.42
CA SER A 139 -18.27 2.01 7.62
C SER A 139 -19.12 2.55 8.76
N LYS A 140 -19.80 1.66 9.48
CA LYS A 140 -20.54 1.99 10.71
C LYS A 140 -19.66 2.63 11.80
N HIS A 141 -18.35 2.43 11.74
CA HIS A 141 -17.38 2.97 12.70
C HIS A 141 -16.72 4.28 12.24
N TYR A 142 -17.09 4.82 11.08
CA TYR A 142 -16.46 6.01 10.51
C TYR A 142 -16.48 7.22 11.46
N LYS A 143 -17.66 7.58 11.97
CA LYS A 143 -17.83 8.75 12.87
C LYS A 143 -16.96 8.64 14.12
N GLU A 144 -16.92 7.46 14.74
CA GLU A 144 -16.10 7.22 15.93
C GLU A 144 -14.61 7.28 15.59
N SER A 145 -14.19 6.69 14.48
CA SER A 145 -12.79 6.80 14.02
C SER A 145 -12.38 8.25 13.76
N ARG A 146 -13.26 9.08 13.17
CA ARG A 146 -13.00 10.51 12.93
C ARG A 146 -12.91 11.31 14.23
N ARG A 147 -13.72 10.99 15.22
CA ARG A 147 -13.67 11.61 16.56
C ARG A 147 -12.35 11.29 17.28
N LEU A 148 -11.87 10.06 17.16
CA LEU A 148 -10.65 9.59 17.83
C LEU A 148 -9.36 10.04 17.14
N ARG A 149 -9.39 10.26 15.82
CA ARG A 149 -8.22 10.63 14.99
C ARG A 149 -8.54 11.76 14.02
N PRO A 150 -8.95 12.95 14.49
CA PRO A 150 -9.33 14.07 13.63
C PRO A 150 -8.18 14.57 12.75
N GLU A 151 -6.93 14.41 13.20
CA GLU A 151 -5.71 14.80 12.49
C GLU A 151 -5.37 13.93 11.28
N ARG A 152 -5.98 12.74 11.16
CA ARG A 152 -5.71 11.80 10.07
C ARG A 152 -6.41 12.25 8.78
N VAL A 153 -5.87 13.28 8.15
CA VAL A 153 -6.39 13.89 6.91
C VAL A 153 -5.27 14.13 5.91
N ILE A 154 -5.57 14.00 4.63
CA ILE A 154 -4.72 14.44 3.53
C ILE A 154 -5.36 15.70 2.98
N LYS A 155 -4.73 16.86 3.20
CA LYS A 155 -5.30 18.15 2.81
C LYS A 155 -5.35 18.28 1.29
N GLN A 156 -6.15 19.22 0.82
CA GLN A 156 -6.18 19.57 -0.59
C GLN A 156 -4.77 19.93 -1.09
N ASN A 157 -4.41 19.42 -2.27
CA ASN A 157 -3.10 19.56 -2.93
C ASN A 157 -1.91 18.93 -2.20
N ASP A 158 -2.10 18.34 -1.02
CA ASP A 158 -1.03 17.62 -0.32
C ASP A 158 -0.66 16.34 -1.06
N LYS A 159 0.59 15.93 -0.82
CA LYS A 159 1.12 14.63 -1.23
C LYS A 159 1.07 13.67 -0.06
N PHE A 160 0.75 12.42 -0.34
CA PHE A 160 0.69 11.37 0.67
C PHE A 160 1.35 10.09 0.16
N ASP A 161 2.23 9.51 0.98
CA ASP A 161 2.91 8.23 0.70
C ASP A 161 2.17 7.10 1.43
N LEU A 162 1.62 6.16 0.67
CA LEU A 162 1.06 4.92 1.19
C LEU A 162 2.04 3.78 0.91
N THR A 163 2.62 3.20 1.97
CA THR A 163 3.70 2.19 1.87
C THR A 163 3.26 0.86 2.48
N LEU A 164 3.49 -0.25 1.76
CA LEU A 164 3.25 -1.59 2.29
C LEU A 164 4.17 -1.82 3.48
N SER A 165 3.59 -2.23 4.62
CA SER A 165 4.39 -2.72 5.73
C SER A 165 5.03 -4.06 5.36
N ASP A 166 6.10 -4.43 6.07
CA ASP A 166 6.72 -5.75 5.87
C ASP A 166 5.72 -6.89 6.20
N GLU A 167 4.82 -6.70 7.16
CA GLU A 167 3.76 -7.68 7.47
C GLU A 167 2.75 -7.84 6.32
N GLN A 168 2.31 -6.73 5.72
CA GLN A 168 1.40 -6.77 4.56
C GLN A 168 2.09 -7.44 3.36
N TYR A 169 3.36 -7.12 3.15
CA TYR A 169 4.18 -7.75 2.12
C TYR A 169 4.28 -9.26 2.33
N ASP A 170 4.63 -9.71 3.54
CA ASP A 170 4.74 -11.13 3.88
C ASP A 170 3.39 -11.85 3.72
N HIS A 171 2.29 -11.19 4.07
CA HIS A 171 0.95 -11.72 3.86
C HIS A 171 0.65 -11.95 2.36
N ILE A 172 0.90 -10.94 1.52
CA ILE A 172 0.71 -11.03 0.07
C ILE A 172 1.55 -12.18 -0.50
N GLN A 173 2.83 -12.29 -0.12
CA GLN A 173 3.71 -13.36 -0.58
C GLN A 173 3.20 -14.75 -0.19
N LYS A 174 2.71 -14.92 1.04
CA LYS A 174 2.13 -16.19 1.50
C LYS A 174 0.89 -16.57 0.68
N VAL A 175 -0.02 -15.62 0.44
CA VAL A 175 -1.24 -15.87 -0.34
C VAL A 175 -0.89 -16.22 -1.78
N LEU A 176 -0.04 -15.43 -2.44
CA LEU A 176 0.40 -15.70 -3.82
C LEU A 176 1.09 -17.06 -3.95
N SER A 177 1.97 -17.42 -3.02
CA SER A 177 2.62 -18.73 -3.01
C SER A 177 1.60 -19.87 -2.88
N SER A 178 0.61 -19.73 -1.98
CA SER A 178 -0.46 -20.71 -1.81
C SER A 178 -1.37 -20.88 -3.03
N LEU A 179 -1.49 -19.82 -3.85
CA LEU A 179 -2.22 -19.83 -5.12
C LEU A 179 -1.35 -20.33 -6.30
N GLY A 180 -0.11 -20.74 -6.03
CA GLY A 180 0.80 -21.28 -7.04
C GLY A 180 1.42 -20.23 -7.95
N TYR A 181 1.61 -18.99 -7.48
CA TYR A 181 2.36 -17.96 -8.21
C TYR A 181 3.86 -18.22 -8.02
N PRO A 182 4.62 -18.52 -9.09
CA PRO A 182 6.06 -18.78 -8.97
C PRO A 182 6.86 -17.51 -8.69
N SER A 183 6.39 -16.36 -9.18
CA SER A 183 6.94 -15.03 -8.96
C SER A 183 5.91 -13.97 -9.35
N VAL A 184 6.06 -12.73 -8.87
CA VAL A 184 5.26 -11.61 -9.38
C VAL A 184 6.01 -10.92 -10.50
N ARG A 185 5.40 -10.85 -11.68
CA ARG A 185 5.88 -10.16 -12.87
C ARG A 185 5.06 -8.93 -13.21
N GLU A 186 3.76 -8.98 -13.00
CA GLU A 186 2.85 -7.90 -13.36
C GLU A 186 1.87 -7.64 -12.23
N ILE A 187 1.73 -6.36 -11.86
CA ILE A 187 0.63 -5.87 -11.04
C ILE A 187 -0.13 -4.79 -11.79
N GLU A 188 -1.38 -4.64 -11.43
CA GLU A 188 -2.24 -3.56 -11.88
C GLU A 188 -2.84 -2.84 -10.67
N ILE A 189 -2.75 -1.51 -10.64
CA ILE A 189 -3.21 -0.67 -9.51
C ILE A 189 -4.47 0.09 -9.91
N TRP A 190 -5.52 -0.03 -9.11
CA TRP A 190 -6.77 0.72 -9.29
C TRP A 190 -7.04 1.57 -8.05
N ILE A 191 -7.65 2.75 -8.24
CA ILE A 191 -8.23 3.50 -7.13
C ILE A 191 -9.62 2.94 -6.90
N ASP A 192 -9.82 2.27 -5.76
CA ASP A 192 -11.07 1.61 -5.42
C ASP A 192 -12.03 2.58 -4.72
N GLU A 193 -11.53 3.29 -3.72
CA GLU A 193 -12.31 4.26 -2.94
C GLU A 193 -11.47 5.45 -2.47
N VAL A 194 -12.07 6.64 -2.49
CA VAL A 194 -11.55 7.83 -1.80
C VAL A 194 -12.64 8.40 -0.92
N GLY A 195 -12.41 8.42 0.39
CA GLY A 195 -13.36 8.97 1.37
C GLY A 195 -13.01 10.39 1.80
N PHE A 196 -14.03 11.23 1.96
CA PHE A 196 -13.89 12.65 2.28
C PHE A 196 -14.36 12.96 3.71
N ASP A 197 -13.92 14.10 4.23
CA ASP A 197 -14.25 14.58 5.59
C ASP A 197 -15.74 14.87 5.80
N ASP A 198 -16.45 15.29 4.76
CA ASP A 198 -17.92 15.47 4.76
C ASP A 198 -18.72 14.15 4.81
N GLY A 199 -18.03 13.00 4.80
CA GLY A 199 -18.61 11.66 4.85
C GLY A 199 -19.02 11.09 3.49
N THR A 200 -18.86 11.84 2.39
CA THR A 200 -19.01 11.28 1.04
C THR A 200 -17.81 10.42 0.66
N SER A 201 -17.98 9.55 -0.34
CA SER A 201 -16.87 8.79 -0.91
C SER A 201 -16.98 8.75 -2.42
N TRP A 202 -15.85 8.75 -3.13
CA TRP A 202 -15.78 8.44 -4.54
C TRP A 202 -15.46 6.96 -4.72
N ARG A 203 -16.18 6.27 -5.62
CA ARG A 203 -15.93 4.88 -6.02
C ARG A 203 -16.27 4.68 -7.49
N GLY A 204 -15.35 4.12 -8.28
CA GLY A 204 -15.59 3.75 -9.68
C GLY A 204 -16.17 4.88 -10.55
N GLY A 205 -15.74 6.12 -10.33
CA GLY A 205 -16.21 7.29 -11.07
C GLY A 205 -17.53 7.91 -10.58
N ARG A 206 -18.00 7.55 -9.38
CA ARG A 206 -19.23 8.11 -8.80
C ARG A 206 -19.01 8.56 -7.36
N ILE A 207 -19.69 9.64 -6.97
CA ILE A 207 -19.79 10.07 -5.56
C ILE A 207 -20.95 9.31 -4.90
N MET A 208 -20.67 8.73 -3.75
CA MET A 208 -21.56 8.01 -2.86
C MET A 208 -21.76 8.83 -1.59
N HIS A 209 -23.00 8.97 -1.14
CA HIS A 209 -23.38 9.69 0.07
C HIS A 209 -23.63 8.72 1.24
N PRO A 210 -23.44 9.17 2.50
CA PRO A 210 -23.87 8.42 3.67
C PRO A 210 -25.34 8.00 3.55
N GLY A 211 -25.61 6.70 3.63
CA GLY A 211 -26.98 6.17 3.55
C GLY A 211 -27.43 5.75 2.14
N ASP A 212 -26.61 5.95 1.11
CA ASP A 212 -26.83 5.32 -0.19
C ASP A 212 -26.74 3.79 -0.01
N ARG A 213 -27.89 3.12 0.06
CA ARG A 213 -27.96 1.66 0.12
C ARG A 213 -27.43 1.08 -1.19
N SER A 214 -26.38 0.25 -1.12
CA SER A 214 -25.89 -0.55 -2.26
C SER A 214 -26.97 -1.49 -2.82
N ASP A 215 -28.01 -1.78 -2.03
CA ASP A 215 -29.11 -2.68 -2.41
C ASP A 215 -29.93 -2.21 -3.61
N LYS A 216 -29.98 -0.90 -3.91
CA LYS A 216 -30.77 -0.40 -5.05
C LYS A 216 -30.14 -0.70 -6.41
N ASN A 217 -28.86 -1.06 -6.44
CA ASN A 217 -28.14 -1.47 -7.66
C ASN A 217 -27.80 -2.96 -7.68
N ARG A 218 -28.27 -3.75 -6.69
CA ARG A 218 -28.35 -5.19 -6.89
C ARG A 218 -29.43 -5.41 -7.95
N PRO A 219 -29.16 -6.12 -9.07
CA PRO A 219 -30.27 -6.63 -9.87
C PRO A 219 -31.22 -7.36 -8.90
N PRO A 220 -32.55 -7.19 -9.04
CA PRO A 220 -33.49 -7.88 -8.17
C PRO A 220 -33.06 -9.35 -8.11
N SER A 221 -32.73 -9.83 -6.91
CA SER A 221 -32.55 -11.26 -6.70
C SER A 221 -33.86 -11.88 -7.16
N ASP A 222 -33.83 -12.70 -8.20
CA ASP A 222 -34.99 -13.28 -8.88
C ASP A 222 -35.73 -14.32 -8.01
N GLY A 223 -35.58 -14.24 -6.69
CA GLY A 223 -36.16 -15.16 -5.72
C GLY A 223 -35.55 -16.56 -5.77
N ARG A 224 -34.63 -16.85 -6.71
CA ARG A 224 -34.00 -18.16 -6.80
C ARG A 224 -32.90 -18.26 -5.76
N SER A 225 -33.16 -19.08 -4.75
CA SER A 225 -32.15 -19.55 -3.83
C SER A 225 -31.07 -20.30 -4.63
N ALA A 226 -29.80 -20.14 -4.28
CA ALA A 226 -28.71 -20.92 -4.87
C ALA A 226 -28.86 -22.45 -4.64
N ASN A 227 -29.86 -22.86 -3.86
CA ASN A 227 -30.23 -24.26 -3.67
C ASN A 227 -31.07 -24.85 -4.81
N ASP A 228 -31.59 -24.04 -5.74
CA ASP A 228 -32.44 -24.52 -6.85
C ASP A 228 -31.63 -25.01 -8.07
N PHE A 229 -30.29 -24.98 -8.01
CA PHE A 229 -29.40 -25.44 -9.09
C PHE A 229 -28.81 -26.84 -8.89
N PHE A 230 -29.15 -27.53 -7.80
CA PHE A 230 -28.64 -28.87 -7.46
C PHE A 230 -29.76 -29.91 -7.22
N LEU A 231 -30.80 -29.90 -8.06
CA LEU A 231 -31.76 -31.01 -8.18
C LEU A 231 -31.96 -31.37 -9.66
#